data_AF-A0AA88XCC4-F1
#
_entry.id   AF-A0AA88XCC4-F1
#
_cell.length_a   1.000
_cell.length_b   1.000
_cell.length_c   1.000
_cell.angle_alpha   90.00
_cell.angle_beta   90.00
_cell.angle_gamma   90.00
#
_symmetry.space_group_name_H-M   'P 1'
#
loop_
_entity.id
_entity.type
_entity.pdbx_description
1 polymer ?
#
loop_
_entity_poly.entity_id
_entity_poly.type
_entity_poly.pdbx_seq_one_letter_code
_entity_poly.pdbx_strand_id
1 'polypeptide(L)'
;MFVSKPDDIKVEEWSTKLPTNHILVSLIDMNETKSGQKLCTACERDNETESACSWCVNCSEALCNTCGRYHRKTKATKSHKLVSIDDHETNDIPLKFADVFCTEHPEKRIKAYCNDHSAVCCMTCVMLKHRKCDNVGSIEDAAEEMKQSDEVKEFEDKLKDFKTSLEAFVQNRIDNLQNFDADIERIKLPVDTLFKELSEHLEKLKTNIRLEIAKVEKEIKPEIEDERDEMKSKVVAVDNGVALFQTNMKHAPPAQFIKAIEKLSEQKKVLKNYLRDQSQKIKEIKVTFNTNEKVLEMKNVIQDFGRLDVKRSDTDVISHPTVDMRSVEPILSSEVEIGFDVEGIVLLKNRNILLSCTKTIELRDPECRRVLSSLSLPNYPHGLKMISDIEGAVAVGGYGLILFKVQNNQIHKVSEIQADVNYDFVYDKGRYYIGCDNNICIYTRNNENYSMISEISVNNEVGFMALRDDSTLCYTVYEGNSLYCVRMDGTPVFTYSSKDLLCTVGVSVDRTGFIYVCGYKSRNVHQLSQDGKLQRIIFNNLIAGPNCITFNARGDEVVIGCYKKVLLFSLK
;
A
#
# COMPACT_ATOMS: atom_id res chain seq x y z
N MET A 1 -15.59 -3.97 28.65
CA MET A 1 -15.36 -2.64 28.05
C MET A 1 -14.97 -2.86 26.60
N PHE A 2 -15.66 -2.21 25.66
CA PHE A 2 -15.32 -2.29 24.24
C PHE A 2 -14.06 -1.45 24.00
N VAL A 3 -12.94 -2.11 23.71
CA VAL A 3 -11.76 -1.42 23.17
C VAL A 3 -12.03 -1.21 21.68
N SER A 4 -12.31 0.02 21.29
CA SER A 4 -12.45 0.44 19.89
C SER A 4 -11.14 0.20 19.12
N LYS A 5 -11.26 -0.11 17.82
CA LYS A 5 -10.13 -0.41 16.92
C LYS A 5 -9.11 0.76 16.89
N PRO A 6 -7.79 0.48 16.79
CA PRO A 6 -6.75 1.51 16.63
C PRO A 6 -6.98 2.43 15.40
N ASP A 7 -7.49 1.86 14.30
CA ASP A 7 -7.66 2.57 13.02
C ASP A 7 -8.82 3.58 13.00
N ASP A 8 -9.70 3.57 14.01
CA ASP A 8 -10.86 4.47 14.10
C ASP A 8 -10.64 5.63 15.09
N ILE A 9 -9.50 5.68 15.78
CA ILE A 9 -9.18 6.70 16.80
C ILE A 9 -8.25 7.72 16.17
N LYS A 10 -8.74 8.96 15.97
CA LYS A 10 -7.90 10.07 15.53
C LYS A 10 -6.74 10.27 16.52
N VAL A 11 -5.57 10.71 16.03
CA VAL A 11 -4.37 10.88 16.88
C VAL A 11 -4.65 11.72 18.12
N GLU A 12 -5.54 12.72 18.01
CA GLU A 12 -5.91 13.58 19.13
C GLU A 12 -6.70 12.83 20.23
N GLU A 13 -7.44 11.77 19.87
CA GLU A 13 -8.29 11.00 20.79
C GLU A 13 -7.53 9.90 21.53
N TRP A 14 -6.33 9.52 21.09
CA TRP A 14 -5.50 8.49 21.75
C TRP A 14 -5.13 8.86 23.18
N SER A 15 -4.83 10.14 23.41
CA SER A 15 -4.52 10.66 24.74
C SER A 15 -5.64 10.43 25.76
N THR A 16 -6.90 10.41 25.31
CA THR A 16 -8.08 10.22 26.16
C THR A 16 -8.31 8.77 26.59
N LYS A 17 -7.59 7.81 25.97
CA LYS A 17 -7.67 6.38 26.30
C LYS A 17 -6.66 5.97 27.38
N LEU A 18 -5.68 6.81 27.69
CA LEU A 18 -4.74 6.57 28.76
C LEU A 18 -5.40 6.84 30.13
N PRO A 19 -5.03 6.11 31.19
CA PRO A 19 -5.55 6.36 32.53
C PRO A 19 -5.33 7.82 32.94
N THR A 20 -6.38 8.49 33.43
CA THR A 20 -6.25 9.85 33.94
C THR A 20 -5.32 9.87 35.14
N ASN A 21 -4.25 10.66 35.05
CA ASN A 21 -3.38 10.87 36.18
C ASN A 21 -4.04 11.85 37.17
N HIS A 22 -4.82 11.30 38.11
CA HIS A 22 -5.55 12.08 39.12
C HIS A 22 -4.62 12.91 40.03
N ILE A 23 -3.32 12.57 40.10
CA ILE A 23 -2.31 13.37 40.79
C ILE A 23 -2.07 14.67 40.02
N LEU A 24 -1.81 14.58 38.71
CA LEU A 24 -1.62 15.76 37.86
C LEU A 24 -2.88 16.63 37.80
N VAL A 25 -4.07 16.03 37.70
CA VAL A 25 -5.34 16.78 37.74
C VAL A 25 -5.48 17.57 39.04
N SER A 26 -5.22 16.94 40.19
CA SER A 26 -5.31 17.62 41.49
C SER A 26 -4.25 18.73 41.65
N LEU A 27 -3.07 18.56 41.06
CA LEU A 27 -2.01 19.59 41.06
C LEU A 27 -2.35 20.77 40.14
N ILE A 28 -2.96 20.51 38.98
CA ILE A 28 -3.45 21.53 38.06
C ILE A 28 -4.58 22.32 38.72
N ASP A 29 -5.60 21.65 39.27
CA ASP A 29 -6.72 22.30 39.95
C ASP A 29 -6.25 23.16 41.13
N MET A 30 -5.26 22.68 41.89
CA MET A 30 -4.66 23.45 42.99
C MET A 30 -3.91 24.68 42.46
N ASN A 31 -3.18 24.56 41.35
CA ASN A 31 -2.45 25.68 40.74
C ASN A 31 -3.40 26.72 40.12
N GLU A 32 -4.48 26.29 39.47
CA GLU A 32 -5.55 27.15 38.97
C GLU A 32 -6.26 27.88 40.12
N THR A 33 -6.47 27.18 41.24
CA THR A 33 -7.02 27.76 42.46
C THR A 33 -6.06 28.83 42.99
N LYS A 34 -4.76 28.54 43.15
CA LYS A 34 -3.74 29.53 43.55
C LYS A 34 -3.64 30.74 42.62
N SER A 35 -3.87 30.55 41.32
CA SER A 35 -3.84 31.60 40.31
C SER A 35 -5.14 32.44 40.27
N GLY A 36 -6.11 32.14 41.13
CA GLY A 36 -7.42 32.81 41.17
C GLY A 36 -8.35 32.49 40.00
N GLN A 37 -8.01 31.46 39.21
CA GLN A 37 -8.73 31.10 37.97
C GLN A 37 -9.81 30.03 38.20
N LYS A 38 -9.80 29.35 39.36
CA LYS A 38 -10.75 28.28 39.67
C LYS A 38 -12.01 28.79 40.37
N LEU A 39 -13.17 28.35 39.90
CA LEU A 39 -14.46 28.59 40.53
C LEU A 39 -14.70 27.63 41.69
N CYS A 40 -15.63 27.98 42.57
CA CYS A 40 -16.04 27.11 43.64
C CYS A 40 -16.87 25.93 43.10
N THR A 41 -16.33 24.72 43.26
CA THR A 41 -16.95 23.45 42.83
C THR A 41 -18.38 23.26 43.33
N ALA A 42 -18.68 23.74 44.55
CA ALA A 42 -20.02 23.65 45.13
C ALA A 42 -20.99 24.69 44.52
N CYS A 43 -20.53 25.92 44.29
CA CYS A 43 -21.31 26.95 43.60
C CYS A 43 -21.55 26.59 42.13
N GLU A 44 -20.57 25.99 41.45
CA GLU A 44 -20.72 25.55 40.06
C GLU A 44 -21.82 24.48 39.90
N ARG A 45 -22.02 23.61 40.90
CA ARG A 45 -23.12 22.63 40.90
C ARG A 45 -24.50 23.30 40.93
N ASP A 46 -24.58 24.48 41.51
CA ASP A 46 -25.77 25.32 41.55
C ASP A 46 -25.79 26.38 40.42
N ASN A 47 -24.90 26.24 39.42
CA ASN A 47 -24.68 27.18 38.29
C ASN A 47 -24.27 28.61 38.70
N GLU A 48 -23.61 28.75 39.85
CA GLU A 48 -23.04 30.02 40.32
C GLU A 48 -21.53 30.09 40.01
N THR A 49 -21.03 31.30 39.73
CA THR A 49 -19.64 31.54 39.28
C THR A 49 -18.75 32.19 40.34
N GLU A 50 -18.94 31.82 41.60
CA GLU A 50 -18.13 32.36 42.71
C GLU A 50 -16.69 31.82 42.67
N SER A 51 -15.69 32.68 42.82
CA SER A 51 -14.28 32.26 42.86
C SER A 51 -13.96 31.44 44.11
N ALA A 52 -13.16 30.39 43.95
CA ALA A 52 -12.66 29.62 45.08
C ALA A 52 -11.56 30.39 45.83
N CYS A 53 -11.58 30.36 47.16
CA CYS A 53 -10.55 30.97 48.00
C CYS A 53 -9.84 29.94 48.92
N SER A 54 -10.28 28.68 48.87
CA SER A 54 -9.75 27.61 49.71
C SER A 54 -9.85 26.25 49.00
N TRP A 55 -8.90 25.36 49.28
CA TRP A 55 -8.86 24.00 48.74
C TRP A 55 -9.10 22.99 49.86
N CYS A 56 -10.05 22.08 49.68
CA CYS A 56 -10.26 20.97 50.61
C CYS A 56 -9.45 19.74 50.15
N VAL A 57 -8.40 19.39 50.91
CA VAL A 57 -7.51 18.26 50.58
C VAL A 57 -8.26 16.93 50.56
N ASN A 58 -9.24 16.76 51.45
CA ASN A 58 -9.98 15.49 51.59
C ASN A 58 -11.10 15.30 50.56
N CYS A 59 -11.64 16.40 50.04
CA CYS A 59 -12.68 16.34 49.01
C CYS A 59 -12.12 16.51 47.60
N SER A 60 -10.88 17.00 47.47
CA SER A 60 -10.32 17.47 46.20
C SER A 60 -11.22 18.51 45.51
N GLU A 61 -11.78 19.43 46.31
CA GLU A 61 -12.71 20.45 45.82
C GLU A 61 -12.21 21.86 46.18
N ALA A 62 -12.33 22.78 45.22
CA ALA A 62 -12.11 24.20 45.40
C ALA A 62 -13.40 24.85 45.95
N LEU A 63 -13.28 25.63 47.03
CA LEU A 63 -14.42 26.20 47.76
C LEU A 63 -14.26 27.72 47.95
N CYS A 64 -15.34 28.47 47.70
CA CYS A 64 -15.44 29.88 48.08
C CYS A 64 -15.53 30.01 49.60
N ASN A 65 -15.41 31.23 50.12
CA ASN A 65 -15.41 31.46 51.57
C ASN A 65 -16.71 30.98 52.24
N THR A 66 -17.84 31.10 51.56
CA THR A 66 -19.14 30.65 52.08
C THR A 66 -19.21 29.13 52.14
N CYS A 67 -18.94 28.44 51.03
CA CYS A 67 -18.92 26.97 50.98
C CYS A 67 -17.87 26.38 51.93
N GLY A 68 -16.68 26.97 52.01
CA GLY A 68 -15.63 26.55 52.96
C GLY A 68 -16.05 26.67 54.43
N ARG A 69 -16.78 27.72 54.80
CA ARG A 69 -17.34 27.87 56.17
C ARG A 69 -18.39 26.81 56.48
N TYR A 70 -19.28 26.51 55.54
CA TYR A 70 -20.28 25.45 55.71
C TYR A 70 -19.63 24.07 55.78
N HIS A 71 -18.58 23.83 54.99
CA HIS A 71 -17.79 22.61 55.01
C HIS A 71 -17.20 22.34 56.39
N ARG A 72 -16.62 23.36 57.04
CA ARG A 72 -16.08 23.23 58.40
C ARG A 72 -17.14 23.00 59.49
N LYS A 73 -18.39 23.42 59.25
CA LYS A 73 -19.50 23.29 60.22
C LYS A 73 -20.24 21.97 60.11
N THR A 74 -20.19 21.34 58.94
CA THR A 74 -20.97 20.13 58.64
C THR A 74 -20.35 18.90 59.29
N LYS A 75 -21.15 18.09 59.99
CA LYS A 75 -20.66 16.91 60.75
C LYS A 75 -19.85 15.93 59.88
N ALA A 76 -20.22 15.78 58.60
CA ALA A 76 -19.55 14.89 57.65
C ALA A 76 -18.15 15.39 57.22
N THR A 77 -17.95 16.71 57.13
CA THR A 77 -16.74 17.31 56.54
C THR A 77 -15.95 18.21 57.49
N LYS A 78 -16.40 18.34 58.75
CA LYS A 78 -15.73 19.11 59.81
C LYS A 78 -14.29 18.64 60.12
N SER A 79 -13.96 17.38 59.84
CA SER A 79 -12.61 16.83 60.01
C SER A 79 -11.70 17.05 58.79
N HIS A 80 -12.23 17.63 57.70
CA HIS A 80 -11.45 17.83 56.48
C HIS A 80 -10.48 19.01 56.61
N LYS A 81 -9.28 18.87 56.03
CA LYS A 81 -8.27 19.93 55.98
C LYS A 81 -8.59 20.87 54.82
N LEU A 82 -9.00 22.11 55.14
CA LEU A 82 -9.06 23.20 54.16
C LEU A 82 -7.78 24.03 54.23
N VAL A 83 -7.15 24.25 53.09
CA VAL A 83 -5.99 25.12 52.92
C VAL A 83 -6.45 26.42 52.26
N SER A 84 -6.12 27.57 52.85
CA SER A 84 -6.41 28.87 52.25
C SER A 84 -5.43 29.16 51.12
N ILE A 85 -5.87 29.88 50.09
CA ILE A 85 -4.98 30.31 48.99
C ILE A 85 -3.97 31.35 49.48
N ASP A 86 -4.36 32.17 50.46
CA ASP A 86 -3.53 33.26 51.01
C ASP A 86 -2.43 32.78 51.99
N ASP A 87 -2.48 31.52 52.44
CA ASP A 87 -1.49 30.96 53.37
C ASP A 87 -0.22 30.53 52.59
N HIS A 88 0.64 31.51 52.32
CA HIS A 88 1.82 31.43 51.44
C HIS A 88 3.00 30.52 51.87
N GLU A 89 2.88 29.65 52.88
CA GLU A 89 4.07 29.04 53.51
C GLU A 89 4.10 27.51 53.68
N THR A 90 3.38 26.72 52.88
CA THR A 90 3.67 25.25 52.88
C THR A 90 3.81 24.68 51.48
N ASN A 91 5.08 24.49 51.07
CA ASN A 91 5.45 23.63 49.94
C ASN A 91 5.26 22.13 50.24
N ASP A 92 4.91 21.76 51.48
CA ASP A 92 4.53 20.40 51.88
C ASP A 92 3.07 20.35 52.31
N ILE A 93 2.15 20.45 51.34
CA ILE A 93 0.78 20.00 51.54
C ILE A 93 0.79 18.50 51.25
N PRO A 94 0.59 17.61 52.24
CA PRO A 94 0.52 16.19 51.96
C PRO A 94 -0.65 15.96 51.01
N LEU A 95 -0.33 15.54 49.78
CA LEU A 95 -1.28 15.03 48.79
C LEU A 95 -1.93 13.78 49.40
N LYS A 96 -2.95 13.95 50.26
CA LYS A 96 -3.85 12.85 50.62
C LYS A 96 -4.86 12.75 49.49
N PHE A 97 -4.62 11.77 48.63
CA PHE A 97 -5.29 11.57 47.35
C PHE A 97 -6.80 11.36 47.51
N ALA A 98 -7.54 11.73 46.46
CA ALA A 98 -8.98 11.48 46.37
C ALA A 98 -9.26 10.01 46.66
N ASP A 99 -10.14 9.75 47.61
CA ASP A 99 -10.54 8.39 47.93
C ASP A 99 -11.21 7.75 46.71
N VAL A 100 -10.73 6.58 46.30
CA VAL A 100 -11.38 5.83 45.25
C VAL A 100 -12.59 5.12 45.86
N PHE A 101 -13.78 5.47 45.38
CA PHE A 101 -15.04 4.92 45.85
C PHE A 101 -15.44 3.68 45.04
N CYS A 102 -16.17 2.78 45.68
CA CYS A 102 -16.64 1.56 45.04
C CYS A 102 -17.73 1.88 44.02
N THR A 103 -17.64 1.31 42.82
CA THR A 103 -18.63 1.49 41.75
C THR A 103 -20.03 0.97 42.13
N GLU A 104 -20.09 -0.08 42.95
CA GLU A 104 -21.35 -0.68 43.44
C GLU A 104 -21.87 -0.01 44.71
N HIS A 105 -21.00 0.65 45.47
CA HIS A 105 -21.32 1.33 46.71
C HIS A 105 -20.63 2.71 46.71
N PRO A 106 -21.19 3.69 45.98
CA PRO A 106 -20.54 4.98 45.71
C PRO A 106 -20.17 5.78 46.96
N GLU A 107 -20.84 5.52 48.08
CA GLU A 107 -20.58 6.14 49.37
C GLU A 107 -19.43 5.48 50.17
N LYS A 108 -18.90 4.34 49.69
CA LYS A 108 -17.91 3.53 50.42
C LYS A 108 -16.57 3.50 49.70
N ARG A 109 -15.51 3.74 50.48
CA ARG A 109 -14.12 3.71 50.00
C ARG A 109 -13.67 2.28 49.73
N ILE A 110 -12.88 2.12 48.67
CA ILE A 110 -12.13 0.89 48.41
C ILE A 110 -11.05 0.73 49.49
N LYS A 111 -10.94 -0.46 50.04
CA LYS A 111 -9.99 -0.79 51.12
C LYS A 111 -9.37 -2.18 51.00
N ALA A 112 -9.86 -3.00 50.07
CA ALA A 112 -9.44 -4.38 49.92
C ALA A 112 -9.26 -4.73 48.45
N TYR A 113 -8.43 -5.73 48.18
CA TYR A 113 -8.27 -6.35 46.87
C TYR A 113 -8.58 -7.84 46.99
N CYS A 114 -9.37 -8.37 46.06
CA CYS A 114 -9.63 -9.80 45.95
C CYS A 114 -8.81 -10.36 44.80
N ASN A 115 -7.81 -11.19 45.12
CA ASN A 115 -6.95 -11.85 44.13
C ASN A 115 -7.74 -12.87 43.30
N ASP A 116 -8.69 -13.58 43.91
CA ASP A 116 -9.51 -14.61 43.21
C ASP A 116 -10.37 -14.02 42.07
N HIS A 117 -10.71 -12.74 42.15
CA HIS A 117 -11.52 -12.03 41.15
C HIS A 117 -10.76 -10.90 40.46
N SER A 118 -9.49 -10.71 40.80
CA SER A 118 -8.64 -9.59 40.38
C SER A 118 -9.34 -8.21 40.48
N ALA A 119 -10.04 -7.96 41.58
CA ALA A 119 -10.95 -6.81 41.71
C ALA A 119 -10.73 -6.00 43.01
N VAL A 120 -10.78 -4.67 42.86
CA VAL A 120 -10.78 -3.72 43.98
C VAL A 120 -12.14 -3.66 44.66
N CYS A 121 -12.15 -3.70 45.99
CA CYS A 121 -13.36 -3.89 46.79
C CYS A 121 -13.47 -2.91 47.97
N CYS A 122 -14.69 -2.45 48.28
CA CYS A 122 -14.99 -1.91 49.61
C CYS A 122 -15.34 -3.05 50.58
N MET A 123 -15.35 -2.77 51.89
CA MET A 123 -15.67 -3.78 52.92
C MET A 123 -17.06 -4.41 52.74
N THR A 124 -18.01 -3.71 52.10
CA THR A 124 -19.33 -4.27 51.81
C THR A 124 -19.27 -5.29 50.68
N CYS A 125 -18.48 -5.06 49.63
CA CYS A 125 -18.23 -6.06 48.59
C CYS A 125 -17.55 -7.30 49.17
N VAL A 126 -16.60 -7.12 50.09
CA VAL A 126 -15.93 -8.24 50.78
C VAL A 126 -16.95 -9.10 51.52
N MET A 127 -17.87 -8.50 52.27
CA MET A 127 -18.87 -9.24 53.05
C MET A 127 -19.98 -9.89 52.21
N LEU A 128 -20.35 -9.29 51.07
CA LEU A 128 -21.50 -9.74 50.27
C LEU A 128 -21.12 -10.62 49.08
N LYS A 129 -20.04 -10.30 48.36
CA LYS A 129 -19.64 -10.97 47.11
C LYS A 129 -18.38 -11.81 47.28
N HIS A 130 -17.42 -11.36 48.07
CA HIS A 130 -16.13 -12.03 48.22
C HIS A 130 -15.95 -12.76 49.56
N ARG A 131 -17.04 -13.04 50.27
CA ARG A 131 -17.00 -13.70 51.60
C ARG A 131 -16.45 -15.12 51.56
N LYS A 132 -16.59 -15.79 50.42
CA LYS A 132 -16.11 -17.16 50.17
C LYS A 132 -14.78 -17.17 49.40
N CYS A 133 -14.19 -16.01 49.16
CA CYS A 133 -12.89 -15.89 48.51
C CYS A 133 -11.82 -16.09 49.57
N ASP A 134 -10.84 -16.92 49.26
CA ASP A 134 -9.77 -17.27 50.19
C ASP A 134 -8.65 -16.22 50.16
N ASN A 135 -8.52 -15.48 49.05
CA ASN A 135 -7.44 -14.52 48.84
C ASN A 135 -7.95 -13.07 48.77
N VAL A 136 -8.41 -12.54 49.90
CA VAL A 136 -8.80 -11.13 50.05
C VAL A 136 -7.87 -10.43 51.04
N GLY A 137 -7.12 -9.46 50.55
CA GLY A 137 -6.13 -8.69 51.31
C GLY A 137 -6.48 -7.20 51.42
N SER A 138 -5.70 -6.47 52.20
CA SER A 138 -5.77 -5.00 52.19
C SER A 138 -5.32 -4.47 50.83
N ILE A 139 -5.88 -3.33 50.41
CA ILE A 139 -5.49 -2.72 49.13
C ILE A 139 -4.04 -2.20 49.18
N GLU A 140 -3.58 -1.78 50.36
CA GLU A 140 -2.22 -1.30 50.58
C GLU A 140 -1.18 -2.40 50.41
N ASP A 141 -1.40 -3.57 51.02
CA ASP A 141 -0.49 -4.71 50.91
C ASP A 141 -0.48 -5.27 49.48
N ALA A 142 -1.66 -5.41 48.87
CA ALA A 142 -1.77 -5.88 47.48
C ALA A 142 -1.09 -4.93 46.49
N ALA A 143 -1.20 -3.61 46.70
CA ALA A 143 -0.52 -2.63 45.85
C ALA A 143 1.00 -2.67 46.02
N GLU A 144 1.50 -2.89 47.24
CA GLU A 144 2.94 -3.00 47.51
C GLU A 144 3.52 -4.29 46.91
N GLU A 145 2.80 -5.40 47.05
CA GLU A 145 3.15 -6.69 46.44
C GLU A 145 3.17 -6.58 44.90
N MET A 146 2.15 -5.98 44.28
CA MET A 146 2.12 -5.75 42.83
C MET A 146 3.28 -4.86 42.36
N LYS A 147 3.60 -3.78 43.08
CA LYS A 147 4.74 -2.91 42.71
C LYS A 147 6.08 -3.63 42.76
N GLN A 148 6.23 -4.60 43.65
CA GLN A 148 7.46 -5.37 43.83
C GLN A 148 7.49 -6.63 42.96
N SER A 149 6.35 -7.02 42.38
CA SER A 149 6.25 -8.17 41.48
C SER A 149 7.11 -8.01 40.23
N ASP A 150 7.68 -9.13 39.77
CA ASP A 150 8.41 -9.15 38.50
C ASP A 150 7.46 -8.96 37.30
N GLU A 151 6.17 -9.21 37.46
CA GLU A 151 5.12 -9.02 36.46
C GLU A 151 4.95 -7.54 36.05
N VAL A 152 5.04 -6.62 37.02
CA VAL A 152 4.96 -5.17 36.73
C VAL A 152 6.23 -4.67 36.03
N LYS A 153 7.41 -5.19 36.41
CA LYS A 153 8.67 -4.88 35.71
C LYS A 153 8.66 -5.41 34.28
N GLU A 154 8.21 -6.65 34.10
CA GLU A 154 8.07 -7.26 32.78
C GLU A 154 7.09 -6.48 31.90
N PHE A 155 5.98 -5.99 32.48
CA PHE A 155 5.04 -5.13 31.77
C PHE A 155 5.67 -3.76 31.40
N GLU A 156 6.42 -3.15 32.31
CA GLU A 156 7.16 -1.91 32.03
C GLU A 156 8.18 -2.10 30.90
N ASP A 157 8.94 -3.19 30.93
CA ASP A 157 9.92 -3.52 29.90
C ASP A 157 9.25 -3.79 28.54
N LYS A 158 8.11 -4.50 28.52
CA LYS A 158 7.29 -4.65 27.30
C LYS A 158 6.82 -3.32 26.73
N LEU A 159 6.44 -2.36 27.58
CA LEU A 159 6.06 -1.01 27.12
C LEU A 159 7.25 -0.25 26.54
N LYS A 160 8.45 -0.41 27.11
CA LYS A 160 9.69 0.18 26.57
C LYS A 160 10.09 -0.46 25.24
N ASP A 161 9.94 -1.77 25.10
CA ASP A 161 10.20 -2.49 23.85
C ASP A 161 9.23 -2.06 22.76
N PHE A 162 7.96 -1.87 23.11
CA PHE A 162 6.95 -1.35 22.19
C PHE A 162 7.29 0.07 21.72
N LYS A 163 7.67 0.95 22.65
CA LYS A 163 8.14 2.30 22.33
C LYS A 163 9.34 2.25 21.38
N THR A 164 10.35 1.45 21.70
CA THR A 164 11.58 1.31 20.90
C THR A 164 11.28 0.79 19.49
N SER A 165 10.33 -0.15 19.38
CA SER A 165 9.85 -0.65 18.09
C SER A 165 9.17 0.46 17.27
N LEU A 166 8.29 1.25 17.89
CA LEU A 166 7.66 2.39 17.23
C LEU A 166 8.68 3.43 16.78
N GLU A 167 9.70 3.72 17.60
CA GLU A 167 10.80 4.62 17.24
C GLU A 167 11.59 4.08 16.03
N ALA A 168 11.81 2.76 15.94
CA ALA A 168 12.44 2.13 14.78
C ALA A 168 11.59 2.26 13.51
N PHE A 169 10.26 2.12 13.58
CA PHE A 169 9.35 2.37 12.46
C PHE A 169 9.42 3.83 12.00
N VAL A 170 9.39 4.77 12.94
CA VAL A 170 9.50 6.20 12.63
C VAL A 170 10.83 6.48 11.94
N GLN A 171 11.94 5.98 12.48
CA GLN A 171 13.27 6.18 11.90
C GLN A 171 13.37 5.60 10.48
N ASN A 172 12.86 4.40 10.26
CA ASN A 172 12.83 3.80 8.93
C ASN A 172 12.03 4.61 7.92
N ARG A 173 10.90 5.21 8.33
CA ARG A 173 10.14 6.11 7.44
C ARG A 173 10.91 7.39 7.13
N ILE A 174 11.64 7.95 8.10
CA ILE A 174 12.54 9.09 7.89
C ILE A 174 13.62 8.73 6.86
N ASP A 175 14.32 7.62 7.06
CA ASP A 175 15.40 7.18 6.18
C ASP A 175 14.84 6.85 4.77
N ASN A 176 13.67 6.22 4.69
CA ASN A 176 13.04 5.90 3.42
C ASN A 176 12.60 7.15 2.66
N LEU A 177 12.11 8.19 3.34
CA LEU A 177 11.80 9.49 2.71
C LEU A 177 13.05 10.15 2.15
N GLN A 178 14.15 10.17 2.91
CA GLN A 178 15.42 10.73 2.44
C GLN A 178 15.95 9.98 1.21
N ASN A 179 15.91 8.64 1.24
CA ASN A 179 16.31 7.81 0.10
C ASN A 179 15.38 8.01 -1.10
N PHE A 180 14.08 8.14 -0.88
CA PHE A 180 13.09 8.41 -1.93
C PHE A 180 13.38 9.74 -2.62
N ASP A 181 13.61 10.81 -1.86
CA ASP A 181 13.96 12.12 -2.42
C ASP A 181 15.27 12.06 -3.21
N ALA A 182 16.28 11.35 -2.69
CA ALA A 182 17.56 11.15 -3.39
C ALA A 182 17.39 10.35 -4.69
N ASP A 183 16.56 9.30 -4.71
CA ASP A 183 16.28 8.51 -5.91
C ASP A 183 15.54 9.33 -6.97
N ILE A 184 14.58 10.17 -6.57
CA ILE A 184 13.89 11.08 -7.48
C ILE A 184 14.88 12.06 -8.12
N GLU A 185 15.76 12.68 -7.34
CA GLU A 185 16.78 13.58 -7.89
C GLU A 185 17.79 12.86 -8.80
N ARG A 186 18.20 11.64 -8.43
CA ARG A 186 19.07 10.78 -9.24
C ARG A 186 18.44 10.40 -10.58
N ILE A 187 17.12 10.30 -10.68
CA ILE A 187 16.40 9.99 -11.92
C ILE A 187 16.18 11.25 -12.78
N LYS A 188 15.92 12.40 -12.18
CA LYS A 188 15.73 13.67 -12.92
C LYS A 188 16.96 14.03 -13.77
N LEU A 189 18.16 13.93 -13.19
CA LEU A 189 19.39 14.39 -13.84
C LEU A 189 19.73 13.64 -15.15
N PRO A 190 19.63 12.30 -15.25
CA PRO A 190 19.76 11.58 -16.52
C PRO A 190 18.69 11.94 -17.54
N VAL A 191 17.43 12.15 -17.15
CA VAL A 191 16.36 12.54 -18.08
C VAL A 191 16.67 13.88 -18.73
N ASP A 192 17.07 14.87 -17.94
CA ASP A 192 17.45 16.19 -18.43
C ASP A 192 18.70 16.12 -19.33
N THR A 193 19.67 15.29 -18.94
CA THR A 193 20.92 15.08 -19.70
C THR A 193 20.65 14.43 -21.05
N LEU A 194 19.83 13.38 -21.10
CA LEU A 194 19.43 12.71 -22.34
C LEU A 194 18.69 13.66 -23.29
N PHE A 195 17.77 14.47 -22.76
CA PHE A 195 17.07 15.46 -23.56
C PHE A 195 18.04 16.50 -24.15
N LYS A 196 19.00 16.95 -23.34
CA LYS A 196 20.03 17.90 -23.77
C LYS A 196 20.91 17.32 -24.86
N GLU A 197 21.43 16.11 -24.69
CA GLU A 197 22.28 15.43 -25.69
C GLU A 197 21.55 15.23 -27.02
N LEU A 198 20.27 14.82 -26.98
CA LEU A 198 19.45 14.66 -28.19
C LEU A 198 19.23 16.02 -28.90
N SER A 199 18.92 17.06 -28.13
CA SER A 199 18.71 18.41 -28.65
C SER A 199 19.97 18.98 -29.30
N GLU A 200 21.13 18.80 -28.67
CA GLU A 200 22.43 19.21 -29.21
C GLU A 200 22.76 18.48 -30.50
N HIS A 201 22.47 17.18 -30.58
CA HIS A 201 22.67 16.40 -31.79
C HIS A 201 21.79 16.90 -32.95
N LEU A 202 20.50 17.17 -32.68
CA LEU A 202 19.57 17.69 -33.68
C LEU A 202 19.97 19.09 -34.16
N GLU A 203 20.42 19.98 -33.27
CA GLU A 203 20.93 21.30 -33.66
C GLU A 203 22.21 21.20 -34.49
N LYS A 204 23.09 20.22 -34.20
CA LYS A 204 24.28 19.96 -35.03
C LYS A 204 23.88 19.52 -36.45
N LEU A 205 22.94 18.59 -36.58
CA LEU A 205 22.45 18.14 -37.91
C LEU A 205 21.81 19.28 -38.71
N LYS A 206 20.97 20.08 -38.05
CA LYS A 206 20.36 21.29 -38.64
C LYS A 206 21.41 22.29 -39.11
N THR A 207 22.47 22.50 -38.32
CA THR A 207 23.57 23.40 -38.66
C THR A 207 24.36 22.88 -39.86
N ASN A 208 24.63 21.58 -39.93
CA ASN A 208 25.34 20.97 -41.07
C ASN A 208 24.60 21.20 -42.40
N ILE A 209 23.29 20.92 -42.45
CA ILE A 209 22.49 21.17 -43.66
C ILE A 209 22.46 22.65 -44.03
N ARG A 210 22.39 23.56 -43.03
CA ARG A 210 22.49 25.00 -43.30
C ARG A 210 23.82 25.41 -43.91
N LEU A 211 24.92 24.80 -43.47
CA LEU A 211 26.25 25.03 -44.05
C LEU A 211 26.32 24.50 -45.48
N GLU A 212 25.72 23.35 -45.78
CA GLU A 212 25.64 22.83 -47.16
C GLU A 212 24.81 23.76 -48.06
N ILE A 213 23.67 24.25 -47.59
CA ILE A 213 22.85 25.24 -48.33
C ILE A 213 23.65 26.51 -48.60
N ALA A 214 24.32 27.05 -47.58
CA ALA A 214 25.14 28.26 -47.72
C ALA A 214 26.32 28.04 -48.69
N LYS A 215 26.91 26.83 -48.70
CA LYS A 215 27.96 26.46 -49.63
C LYS A 215 27.44 26.42 -51.08
N VAL A 216 26.31 25.75 -51.31
CA VAL A 216 25.66 25.71 -52.65
C VAL A 216 25.33 27.12 -53.11
N GLU A 217 24.77 27.97 -52.24
CA GLU A 217 24.50 29.36 -52.60
C GLU A 217 25.79 30.11 -52.94
N LYS A 218 26.87 29.93 -52.17
CA LYS A 218 28.15 30.60 -52.41
C LYS A 218 28.86 30.14 -53.67
N GLU A 219 28.72 28.88 -54.07
CA GLU A 219 29.40 28.33 -55.25
C GLU A 219 28.60 28.58 -56.53
N ILE A 220 27.29 28.31 -56.51
CA ILE A 220 26.48 28.30 -57.73
C ILE A 220 25.92 29.67 -58.08
N LYS A 221 25.57 30.50 -57.09
CA LYS A 221 24.98 31.82 -57.36
C LYS A 221 25.93 32.74 -58.13
N PRO A 222 27.22 32.87 -57.76
CA PRO A 222 28.15 33.72 -58.51
C PRO A 222 28.34 33.23 -59.95
N GLU A 223 28.38 31.92 -60.19
CA GLU A 223 28.48 31.36 -61.54
C GLU A 223 27.32 31.83 -62.44
N ILE A 224 26.08 31.77 -61.93
CA ILE A 224 24.89 32.27 -62.64
C ILE A 224 24.96 33.80 -62.82
N GLU A 225 25.46 34.52 -61.81
CA GLU A 225 25.61 35.97 -61.86
C GLU A 225 26.64 36.42 -62.91
N ASP A 226 27.76 35.72 -63.01
CA ASP A 226 28.82 35.96 -64.00
C ASP A 226 28.31 35.65 -65.42
N GLU A 227 27.61 34.54 -65.63
CA GLU A 227 26.99 34.21 -66.92
C GLU A 227 25.99 35.29 -67.36
N ARG A 228 25.15 35.75 -66.43
CA ARG A 228 24.19 36.84 -66.66
C ARG A 228 24.93 38.12 -67.06
N ASP A 229 25.99 38.49 -66.35
CA ASP A 229 26.67 39.77 -66.55
C ASP A 229 27.51 39.76 -67.83
N GLU A 230 28.08 38.62 -68.23
CA GLU A 230 28.69 38.44 -69.54
C GLU A 230 27.66 38.66 -70.66
N MET A 231 26.49 38.03 -70.56
CA MET A 231 25.42 38.21 -71.55
C MET A 231 24.93 39.66 -71.61
N LYS A 232 24.75 40.32 -70.46
CA LYS A 232 24.40 41.75 -70.41
C LYS A 232 25.44 42.62 -71.10
N SER A 233 26.72 42.37 -70.89
CA SER A 233 27.81 43.11 -71.55
C SER A 233 27.73 42.98 -73.08
N LYS A 234 27.41 41.78 -73.60
CA LYS A 234 27.19 41.58 -75.03
C LYS A 234 25.95 42.32 -75.54
N VAL A 235 24.87 42.36 -74.77
CA VAL A 235 23.66 43.15 -75.10
C VAL A 235 24.02 44.63 -75.27
N VAL A 236 24.74 45.22 -74.31
CA VAL A 236 25.20 46.62 -74.39
C VAL A 236 26.11 46.86 -75.61
N ALA A 237 27.00 45.93 -75.93
CA ALA A 237 27.85 46.03 -77.13
C ALA A 237 27.03 46.04 -78.43
N VAL A 238 25.96 45.24 -78.49
CA VAL A 238 25.02 45.23 -79.62
C VAL A 238 24.25 46.54 -79.70
N ASP A 239 23.74 47.06 -78.59
CA ASP A 239 23.02 48.34 -78.54
C ASP A 239 23.89 49.50 -79.04
N ASN A 240 25.16 49.56 -78.59
CA ASN A 240 26.13 50.53 -79.08
C ASN A 240 26.40 50.37 -80.58
N GLY A 241 26.49 49.14 -81.07
CA GLY A 241 26.64 48.84 -82.50
C GLY A 241 25.45 49.32 -83.34
N VAL A 242 24.23 49.16 -82.82
CA VAL A 242 23.00 49.66 -83.45
C VAL A 242 22.99 51.19 -83.50
N ALA A 243 23.33 51.86 -82.40
CA ALA A 243 23.39 53.32 -82.33
C ALA A 243 24.45 53.88 -83.31
N LEU A 244 25.62 53.25 -83.37
CA LEU A 244 26.69 53.60 -84.33
C LEU A 244 26.23 53.42 -85.78
N PHE A 245 25.52 52.31 -86.08
CA PHE A 245 24.96 52.08 -87.41
C PHE A 245 23.95 53.16 -87.80
N GLN A 246 23.02 53.50 -86.91
CA GLN A 246 22.02 54.55 -87.13
C GLN A 246 22.66 55.93 -87.38
N THR A 247 23.73 56.24 -86.66
CA THR A 247 24.47 57.50 -86.81
C THR A 247 25.19 57.56 -88.16
N ASN A 248 25.88 56.48 -88.53
CA ASN A 248 26.55 56.37 -89.82
C ASN A 248 25.57 56.43 -90.99
N MET A 249 24.37 55.84 -90.85
CA MET A 249 23.31 55.92 -91.86
C MET A 249 22.90 57.35 -92.19
N LYS A 250 22.92 58.26 -91.20
CA LYS A 250 22.46 59.65 -91.36
C LYS A 250 23.57 60.59 -91.85
N HIS A 251 24.82 60.33 -91.46
CA HIS A 251 25.87 61.35 -91.53
C HIS A 251 27.22 60.87 -92.12
N ALA A 252 27.44 59.57 -92.34
CA ALA A 252 28.75 59.08 -92.77
C ALA A 252 28.98 59.23 -94.29
N PRO A 253 30.19 59.58 -94.75
CA PRO A 253 30.58 59.52 -96.15
C PRO A 253 30.47 58.08 -96.72
N PRO A 254 30.21 57.91 -98.04
CA PRO A 254 29.96 56.59 -98.64
C PRO A 254 31.00 55.51 -98.32
N ALA A 255 32.29 55.86 -98.35
CA ALA A 255 33.37 54.92 -98.06
C ALA A 255 33.43 54.48 -96.58
N GLN A 256 33.08 55.37 -95.63
CA GLN A 256 33.02 55.05 -94.21
C GLN A 256 31.77 54.24 -93.86
N PHE A 257 30.64 54.54 -94.52
CA PHE A 257 29.40 53.81 -94.36
C PHE A 257 29.54 52.33 -94.79
N ILE A 258 30.15 52.08 -95.95
CA ILE A 258 30.41 50.72 -96.45
C ILE A 258 31.33 49.95 -95.48
N LYS A 259 32.43 50.55 -95.04
CA LYS A 259 33.34 49.94 -94.04
C LYS A 259 32.65 49.61 -92.72
N ALA A 260 31.74 50.48 -92.25
CA ALA A 260 30.99 50.23 -91.02
C ALA A 260 30.03 49.04 -91.16
N ILE A 261 29.34 48.92 -92.31
CA ILE A 261 28.45 47.78 -92.61
C ILE A 261 29.24 46.48 -92.67
N GLU A 262 30.37 46.45 -93.37
CA GLU A 262 31.20 45.24 -93.48
C GLU A 262 31.64 44.76 -92.09
N LYS A 263 32.12 45.67 -91.25
CA LYS A 263 32.56 45.35 -89.88
C LYS A 263 31.40 44.89 -88.98
N LEU A 264 30.22 45.52 -89.06
CA LEU A 264 29.04 45.10 -88.30
C LEU A 264 28.49 43.75 -88.79
N SER A 265 28.55 43.48 -90.09
CA SER A 265 28.16 42.20 -90.69
C SER A 265 29.06 41.06 -90.22
N GLU A 266 30.37 41.32 -90.10
CA GLU A 266 31.32 40.38 -89.50
C GLU A 266 31.01 40.11 -88.02
N GLN A 267 30.80 41.16 -87.23
CA GLN A 267 30.43 41.04 -85.80
C GLN A 267 29.10 40.29 -85.60
N LYS A 268 28.11 40.49 -86.48
CA LYS A 268 26.85 39.74 -86.47
C LYS A 268 27.07 38.24 -86.62
N LYS A 269 27.99 37.80 -87.49
CA LYS A 269 28.31 36.37 -87.65
C LYS A 269 28.92 35.79 -86.37
N VAL A 270 29.81 36.54 -85.72
CA VAL A 270 30.44 36.14 -84.44
C VAL A 270 29.39 35.99 -83.34
N LEU A 271 28.52 36.99 -83.15
CA LEU A 271 27.43 36.96 -82.17
C LEU A 271 26.44 35.81 -82.43
N LYS A 272 26.14 35.50 -83.70
CA LYS A 272 25.26 34.39 -84.05
C LYS A 272 25.84 33.04 -83.63
N ASN A 273 27.14 32.83 -83.82
CA ASN A 273 27.82 31.61 -83.37
C ASN A 273 27.86 31.55 -81.83
N TYR A 274 28.16 32.65 -81.17
CA TYR A 274 28.12 32.74 -79.71
C TYR A 274 26.74 32.38 -79.14
N LEU A 275 25.64 32.94 -79.67
CA LEU A 275 24.29 32.61 -79.22
C LEU A 275 23.94 31.13 -79.41
N ARG A 276 24.40 30.54 -80.51
CA ARG A 276 24.22 29.10 -80.76
C ARG A 276 24.97 28.27 -79.72
N ASP A 277 26.22 28.63 -79.40
CA ASP A 277 27.01 27.93 -78.39
C ASP A 277 26.40 28.10 -76.99
N GLN A 278 25.93 29.30 -76.64
CA GLN A 278 25.29 29.55 -75.34
C GLN A 278 23.96 28.82 -75.19
N SER A 279 23.16 28.72 -76.25
CA SER A 279 21.89 27.97 -76.22
C SER A 279 22.06 26.48 -75.87
N GLN A 280 23.25 25.93 -76.07
CA GLN A 280 23.60 24.56 -75.71
C GLN A 280 24.24 24.45 -74.32
N LYS A 281 24.76 25.55 -73.77
CA LYS A 281 25.50 25.60 -72.50
C LYS A 281 24.64 26.01 -71.32
N ILE A 282 23.70 26.95 -71.51
CA ILE A 282 22.79 27.41 -70.46
C ILE A 282 21.96 26.23 -69.95
N LYS A 283 21.97 26.03 -68.63
CA LYS A 283 21.16 25.02 -67.96
C LYS A 283 20.28 25.68 -66.91
N GLU A 284 19.07 25.16 -66.74
CA GLU A 284 18.25 25.51 -65.59
C GLU A 284 18.81 24.80 -64.36
N ILE A 285 19.12 25.58 -63.32
CA ILE A 285 19.63 25.05 -62.05
C ILE A 285 18.51 25.10 -61.02
N LYS A 286 18.13 23.91 -60.50
CA LYS A 286 17.10 23.75 -59.50
C LYS A 286 17.66 23.04 -58.26
N VAL A 287 17.45 23.63 -57.09
CA VAL A 287 17.85 23.05 -55.80
C VAL A 287 16.64 22.40 -55.14
N THR A 288 16.77 21.13 -54.73
CA THR A 288 15.71 20.37 -54.04
C THR A 288 16.22 19.80 -52.73
N PHE A 289 15.44 19.95 -51.65
CA PHE A 289 15.74 19.35 -50.36
C PHE A 289 14.87 18.10 -50.15
N ASN A 290 15.52 16.94 -49.99
CA ASN A 290 14.84 15.68 -49.68
C ASN A 290 15.01 15.37 -48.19
N THR A 291 13.91 15.35 -47.45
CA THR A 291 13.94 15.08 -46.00
C THR A 291 14.09 13.58 -45.76
N ASN A 292 14.87 13.21 -44.75
CA ASN A 292 15.01 11.82 -44.32
C ASN A 292 13.68 11.33 -43.68
N GLU A 293 13.10 10.25 -44.21
CA GLU A 293 11.81 9.71 -43.75
C GLU A 293 11.82 9.37 -42.25
N LYS A 294 12.92 8.83 -41.73
CA LYS A 294 13.05 8.49 -40.29
C LYS A 294 12.94 9.71 -39.39
N VAL A 295 13.39 10.88 -39.87
CA VAL A 295 13.28 12.15 -39.12
C VAL A 295 11.82 12.63 -39.12
N LEU A 296 11.08 12.39 -40.21
CA LEU A 296 9.65 12.71 -40.30
C LEU A 296 8.80 11.87 -39.34
N GLU A 297 9.19 10.60 -39.17
CA GLU A 297 8.52 9.63 -38.30
C GLU A 297 8.91 9.74 -36.83
N MET A 298 9.97 10.48 -36.48
CA MET A 298 10.53 10.54 -35.12
C MET A 298 9.48 10.91 -34.07
N LYS A 299 8.54 11.81 -34.41
CA LYS A 299 7.43 12.23 -33.53
C LYS A 299 6.41 11.11 -33.24
N ASN A 300 6.32 10.11 -34.12
CA ASN A 300 5.39 9.00 -34.00
C ASN A 300 6.05 7.79 -33.33
N VAL A 301 7.37 7.62 -33.56
CA VAL A 301 8.17 6.52 -33.02
C VAL A 301 8.52 6.74 -31.55
N ILE A 302 8.87 7.97 -31.16
CA ILE A 302 9.21 8.31 -29.77
C ILE A 302 7.98 8.94 -29.12
N GLN A 303 7.26 8.14 -28.32
CA GLN A 303 6.04 8.58 -27.61
C GLN A 303 6.28 8.85 -26.12
N ASP A 304 7.33 8.29 -25.54
CA ASP A 304 7.76 8.53 -24.17
C ASP A 304 9.30 8.51 -24.06
N PHE A 305 9.84 9.11 -23.00
CA PHE A 305 11.27 9.12 -22.67
C PHE A 305 11.67 7.96 -21.75
N GLY A 306 10.69 7.21 -21.25
CA GLY A 306 10.85 6.21 -20.20
C GLY A 306 9.65 6.15 -19.27
N ARG A 307 9.68 5.21 -18.33
CA ARG A 307 8.63 4.97 -17.33
C ARG A 307 9.22 4.90 -15.95
N LEU A 308 8.46 5.41 -14.96
CA LEU A 308 8.80 5.29 -13.55
C LEU A 308 8.10 4.07 -12.96
N ASP A 309 8.88 3.09 -12.54
CA ASP A 309 8.36 1.92 -11.83
C ASP A 309 8.59 2.07 -10.32
N VAL A 310 7.50 2.23 -9.57
CA VAL A 310 7.55 2.27 -8.11
C VAL A 310 7.40 0.86 -7.56
N LYS A 311 8.50 0.26 -7.13
CA LYS A 311 8.47 -1.02 -6.41
C LYS A 311 8.23 -0.76 -4.93
N ARG A 312 7.32 -1.51 -4.33
CA ARG A 312 7.10 -1.54 -2.89
C ARG A 312 7.58 -2.90 -2.41
N SER A 313 8.69 -2.92 -1.69
CA SER A 313 9.18 -4.11 -1.01
C SER A 313 8.91 -3.98 0.47
N ASP A 314 8.72 -5.11 1.14
CA ASP A 314 8.69 -5.15 2.59
C ASP A 314 10.02 -4.61 3.15
N THR A 315 9.92 -3.93 4.29
CA THR A 315 11.09 -3.37 4.97
C THR A 315 11.46 -4.28 6.14
N ASP A 316 12.76 -4.43 6.40
CA ASP A 316 13.29 -5.27 7.48
C ASP A 316 13.02 -4.71 8.89
N VAL A 317 12.15 -3.70 9.03
CA VAL A 317 11.68 -3.24 10.33
C VAL A 317 10.68 -4.24 10.86
N ILE A 318 11.22 -5.19 11.62
CA ILE A 318 10.45 -6.19 12.34
C ILE A 318 9.70 -5.45 13.46
N SER A 319 8.36 -5.42 13.39
CA SER A 319 7.57 -5.17 14.59
C SER A 319 7.97 -6.24 15.61
N HIS A 320 8.43 -5.85 16.81
CA HIS A 320 8.28 -6.78 17.92
C HIS A 320 6.79 -7.11 17.96
N PRO A 321 6.38 -8.36 17.71
CA PRO A 321 5.01 -8.66 17.34
C PRO A 321 4.07 -8.19 18.45
N THR A 322 3.25 -7.20 18.13
CA THR A 322 2.06 -6.86 18.92
C THR A 322 1.11 -8.03 18.78
N VAL A 323 1.00 -8.78 19.88
CA VAL A 323 0.55 -10.18 19.91
C VAL A 323 1.55 -11.05 19.17
N ASP A 324 2.56 -11.48 19.92
CA ASP A 324 3.30 -12.66 19.53
C ASP A 324 2.29 -13.80 19.43
N MET A 325 1.99 -14.24 18.20
CA MET A 325 1.14 -15.41 18.01
C MET A 325 1.72 -16.59 18.80
N ARG A 326 3.02 -16.56 19.15
CA ARG A 326 3.77 -17.55 19.94
C ARG A 326 3.17 -17.95 21.30
N SER A 327 2.25 -17.21 21.91
CA SER A 327 1.75 -17.53 23.27
C SER A 327 0.25 -17.88 23.38
N VAL A 328 -0.55 -17.67 22.32
CA VAL A 328 -2.00 -17.89 22.40
C VAL A 328 -2.38 -19.27 21.88
N GLU A 329 -2.88 -20.13 22.76
CA GLU A 329 -3.50 -21.38 22.35
C GLU A 329 -4.86 -21.09 21.67
N PRO A 330 -5.11 -21.63 20.47
CA PRO A 330 -6.38 -21.43 19.80
C PRO A 330 -7.52 -22.05 20.60
N ILE A 331 -8.52 -21.23 20.97
CA ILE A 331 -9.70 -21.68 21.70
C ILE A 331 -10.80 -22.00 20.68
N LEU A 332 -11.26 -23.24 20.66
CA LEU A 332 -12.39 -23.66 19.81
C LEU A 332 -13.64 -22.88 20.24
N SER A 333 -14.14 -22.02 19.35
CA SER A 333 -15.33 -21.20 19.59
C SER A 333 -16.60 -21.89 19.09
N SER A 334 -16.53 -22.62 17.98
CA SER A 334 -17.65 -23.36 17.42
C SER A 334 -17.17 -24.51 16.55
N GLU A 335 -17.91 -25.62 16.56
CA GLU A 335 -17.75 -26.76 15.67
C GLU A 335 -19.09 -27.03 15.00
N VAL A 336 -19.10 -27.11 13.66
CA VAL A 336 -20.31 -27.32 12.87
C VAL A 336 -20.12 -28.48 11.91
N GLU A 337 -21.06 -29.43 11.96
CA GLU A 337 -21.12 -30.55 11.03
C GLU A 337 -21.87 -30.13 9.77
N ILE A 338 -21.20 -30.27 8.62
CA ILE A 338 -21.74 -29.91 7.29
C ILE A 338 -22.11 -31.17 6.49
N GLY A 339 -21.59 -32.34 6.89
CA GLY A 339 -21.90 -33.63 6.27
C GLY A 339 -21.13 -33.93 4.99
N PHE A 340 -20.40 -32.94 4.46
CA PHE A 340 -19.58 -33.03 3.25
C PHE A 340 -18.22 -32.40 3.46
N ASP A 341 -17.24 -32.83 2.67
CA ASP A 341 -15.89 -32.30 2.75
C ASP A 341 -15.85 -30.86 2.23
N VAL A 342 -15.12 -30.02 2.99
CA VAL A 342 -14.95 -28.60 2.70
C VAL A 342 -13.62 -28.44 1.99
N GLU A 343 -13.68 -28.05 0.72
CA GLU A 343 -12.50 -27.98 -0.15
C GLU A 343 -11.82 -26.62 -0.11
N GLY A 344 -12.63 -25.56 0.00
CA GLY A 344 -12.17 -24.19 0.11
C GLY A 344 -13.06 -23.43 1.10
N ILE A 345 -12.44 -22.53 1.86
CA ILE A 345 -13.13 -21.73 2.86
C ILE A 345 -12.58 -20.32 2.87
N VAL A 346 -13.47 -19.34 2.97
CA VAL A 346 -13.13 -17.92 3.09
C VAL A 346 -13.99 -17.28 4.16
N LEU A 347 -13.35 -16.53 5.04
CA LEU A 347 -14.03 -15.69 6.01
C LEU A 347 -14.16 -14.25 5.47
N LEU A 348 -15.39 -13.81 5.22
CA LEU A 348 -15.67 -12.49 4.67
C LEU A 348 -15.51 -11.39 5.75
N LYS A 349 -15.33 -10.13 5.32
CA LYS A 349 -15.20 -8.98 6.24
C LYS A 349 -16.38 -8.81 7.20
N ASN A 350 -17.58 -9.21 6.80
CA ASN A 350 -18.78 -9.19 7.64
C ASN A 350 -18.92 -10.45 8.53
N ARG A 351 -17.88 -11.28 8.60
CA ARG A 351 -17.80 -12.57 9.30
C ARG A 351 -18.66 -13.69 8.72
N ASN A 352 -19.39 -13.49 7.63
CA ASN A 352 -20.03 -14.60 6.93
C ASN A 352 -18.97 -15.53 6.34
N ILE A 353 -19.30 -16.82 6.27
CA ILE A 353 -18.38 -17.85 5.80
C ILE A 353 -18.81 -18.27 4.41
N LEU A 354 -17.89 -18.21 3.46
CA LEU A 354 -18.05 -18.80 2.14
C LEU A 354 -17.30 -20.11 2.11
N LEU A 355 -17.95 -21.19 1.68
CA LEU A 355 -17.30 -22.48 1.55
C LEU A 355 -17.68 -23.17 0.25
N SER A 356 -16.76 -23.98 -0.26
CA SER A 356 -16.99 -24.87 -1.39
C SER A 356 -17.11 -26.31 -0.89
N CYS A 357 -18.17 -26.98 -1.33
CA CYS A 357 -18.43 -28.37 -0.99
C CYS A 357 -19.24 -29.03 -2.10
N THR A 358 -19.00 -30.33 -2.33
CA THR A 358 -19.72 -31.14 -3.33
C THR A 358 -19.72 -30.55 -4.75
N LYS A 359 -20.78 -29.85 -5.18
CA LYS A 359 -20.89 -29.13 -6.46
C LYS A 359 -21.52 -27.75 -6.26
N THR A 360 -21.24 -27.12 -5.12
CA THR A 360 -21.82 -25.84 -4.73
C THR A 360 -20.80 -24.95 -4.03
N ILE A 361 -21.00 -23.63 -4.15
CA ILE A 361 -20.50 -22.66 -3.18
C ILE A 361 -21.67 -22.27 -2.28
N GLU A 362 -21.47 -22.29 -0.97
CA GLU A 362 -22.45 -21.85 0.01
C GLU A 362 -21.94 -20.63 0.77
N LEU A 363 -22.78 -19.60 0.86
CA LEU A 363 -22.62 -18.49 1.78
C LEU A 363 -23.40 -18.82 3.04
N ARG A 364 -22.72 -18.85 4.18
CA ARG A 364 -23.27 -19.17 5.48
C ARG A 364 -23.14 -18.00 6.45
N ASP A 365 -23.96 -18.03 7.48
CA ASP A 365 -23.88 -17.08 8.59
C ASP A 365 -22.54 -17.22 9.37
N PRO A 366 -22.20 -16.26 10.26
CA PRO A 366 -20.91 -16.29 10.96
C PRO A 366 -20.69 -17.49 11.86
N GLU A 367 -21.77 -18.19 12.24
CA GLU A 367 -21.69 -19.42 13.03
C GLU A 367 -21.61 -20.67 12.15
N CYS A 368 -21.64 -20.54 10.82
CA CYS A 368 -21.66 -21.60 9.82
C CYS A 368 -22.91 -22.52 9.86
N ARG A 369 -23.94 -22.17 10.63
CA ARG A 369 -25.12 -23.01 10.90
C ARG A 369 -26.19 -22.88 9.82
N ARG A 370 -26.35 -21.70 9.24
CA ARG A 370 -27.41 -21.42 8.26
C ARG A 370 -26.84 -21.05 6.91
N VAL A 371 -27.32 -21.71 5.87
CA VAL A 371 -27.08 -21.32 4.46
C VAL A 371 -27.91 -20.08 4.15
N LEU A 372 -27.23 -19.00 3.76
CA LEU A 372 -27.83 -17.73 3.34
C LEU A 372 -28.09 -17.69 1.83
N SER A 373 -27.17 -18.27 1.05
CA SER A 373 -27.25 -18.37 -0.41
C SER A 373 -26.37 -19.52 -0.89
N SER A 374 -26.71 -20.11 -2.03
CA SER A 374 -25.90 -21.17 -2.66
C SER A 374 -25.82 -20.95 -4.17
N LEU A 375 -24.69 -21.28 -4.77
CA LEU A 375 -24.48 -21.29 -6.22
C LEU A 375 -24.08 -22.70 -6.66
N SER A 376 -24.83 -23.30 -7.58
CA SER A 376 -24.50 -24.59 -8.19
C SER A 376 -23.36 -24.46 -9.20
N LEU A 377 -22.48 -25.45 -9.20
CA LEU A 377 -21.29 -25.52 -10.03
C LEU A 377 -21.40 -26.70 -11.01
N PRO A 378 -20.75 -26.60 -12.18
CA PRO A 378 -20.81 -27.66 -13.20
C PRO A 378 -20.06 -28.93 -12.76
N ASN A 379 -19.04 -28.81 -11.91
CA ASN A 379 -18.27 -29.93 -11.39
C ASN A 379 -17.82 -29.70 -9.93
N TYR A 380 -17.03 -30.63 -9.39
CA TYR A 380 -16.48 -30.54 -8.04
C TYR A 380 -15.59 -29.30 -7.88
N PRO A 381 -15.84 -28.45 -6.87
CA PRO A 381 -14.99 -27.32 -6.56
C PRO A 381 -13.79 -27.74 -5.72
N HIS A 382 -12.74 -26.96 -5.82
CA HIS A 382 -11.56 -27.06 -4.96
C HIS A 382 -11.32 -25.71 -4.28
N GLY A 383 -10.22 -25.06 -4.60
CA GLY A 383 -9.83 -23.75 -4.10
C GLY A 383 -10.90 -22.67 -4.27
N LEU A 384 -11.15 -21.93 -3.19
CA LEU A 384 -12.12 -20.84 -3.14
C LEU A 384 -11.43 -19.62 -2.54
N LYS A 385 -11.40 -18.50 -3.28
CA LYS A 385 -10.75 -17.27 -2.81
C LYS A 385 -11.52 -16.02 -3.23
N MET A 386 -11.43 -14.98 -2.41
CA MET A 386 -11.92 -13.65 -2.74
C MET A 386 -10.82 -12.87 -3.46
N ILE A 387 -11.22 -12.17 -4.53
CA ILE A 387 -10.38 -11.33 -5.40
C ILE A 387 -10.47 -9.87 -4.95
N SER A 388 -11.64 -9.48 -4.43
CA SER A 388 -11.93 -8.19 -3.81
C SER A 388 -12.93 -8.36 -2.66
N ASP A 389 -13.43 -7.27 -2.10
CA ASP A 389 -14.43 -7.31 -1.02
C ASP A 389 -15.76 -7.94 -1.43
N ILE A 390 -16.08 -7.94 -2.73
CA ILE A 390 -17.38 -8.41 -3.24
C ILE A 390 -17.27 -9.45 -4.34
N GLU A 391 -16.07 -9.67 -4.91
CA GLU A 391 -15.86 -10.57 -6.04
C GLU A 391 -14.89 -11.68 -5.64
N GLY A 392 -15.20 -12.91 -6.01
CA GLY A 392 -14.39 -14.09 -5.74
C GLY A 392 -14.38 -15.06 -6.92
N ALA A 393 -13.55 -16.08 -6.81
CA ALA A 393 -13.48 -17.18 -7.74
C ALA A 393 -13.43 -18.52 -7.02
N VAL A 394 -13.91 -19.56 -7.69
CA VAL A 394 -13.75 -20.95 -7.28
C VAL A 394 -13.09 -21.74 -8.41
N ALA A 395 -12.11 -22.56 -8.08
CA ALA A 395 -11.54 -23.56 -8.96
C ALA A 395 -12.51 -24.74 -9.09
N VAL A 396 -12.78 -25.16 -10.31
CA VAL A 396 -13.67 -26.28 -10.62
C VAL A 396 -12.92 -27.27 -11.51
N GLY A 397 -12.72 -28.48 -10.99
CA GLY A 397 -11.90 -29.50 -11.64
C GLY A 397 -12.36 -29.82 -13.06
N GLY A 398 -11.45 -29.74 -14.01
CA GLY A 398 -11.71 -29.96 -15.44
C GLY A 398 -12.64 -28.93 -16.11
N TYR A 399 -12.87 -27.78 -15.48
CA TYR A 399 -13.69 -26.69 -16.05
C TYR A 399 -12.97 -25.34 -16.09
N GLY A 400 -12.22 -24.96 -15.05
CA GLY A 400 -11.65 -23.63 -14.96
C GLY A 400 -11.94 -22.92 -13.64
N LEU A 401 -11.95 -21.58 -13.70
CA LEU A 401 -12.42 -20.74 -12.60
C LEU A 401 -13.82 -20.21 -12.87
N ILE A 402 -14.70 -20.27 -11.88
CA ILE A 402 -15.99 -19.57 -11.92
C ILE A 402 -15.90 -18.31 -11.07
N LEU A 403 -16.08 -17.16 -11.70
CA LEU A 403 -16.09 -15.85 -11.06
C LEU A 403 -17.50 -15.54 -10.56
N PHE A 404 -17.59 -15.08 -9.32
CA PHE A 404 -18.86 -14.75 -8.69
C PHE A 404 -18.76 -13.46 -7.87
N LYS A 405 -19.91 -12.86 -7.61
CA LYS A 405 -20.06 -11.74 -6.67
C LYS A 405 -20.94 -12.12 -5.50
N VAL A 406 -20.59 -11.58 -4.32
CA VAL A 406 -21.38 -11.67 -3.10
C VAL A 406 -21.93 -10.28 -2.79
N GLN A 407 -23.25 -10.11 -2.94
CA GLN A 407 -23.94 -8.84 -2.69
C GLN A 407 -25.25 -9.12 -1.97
N ASN A 408 -25.58 -8.35 -0.93
CA ASN A 408 -26.82 -8.51 -0.17
C ASN A 408 -27.06 -9.96 0.32
N ASN A 409 -26.01 -10.64 0.75
CA ASN A 409 -26.02 -12.06 1.15
C ASN A 409 -26.48 -13.04 0.05
N GLN A 410 -26.30 -12.68 -1.22
CA GLN A 410 -26.57 -13.52 -2.39
C GLN A 410 -25.30 -13.73 -3.20
N ILE A 411 -25.14 -14.93 -3.75
CA ILE A 411 -24.04 -15.29 -4.65
C ILE A 411 -24.55 -15.26 -6.09
N HIS A 412 -23.87 -14.52 -6.96
CA HIS A 412 -24.20 -14.45 -8.38
C HIS A 412 -22.97 -14.78 -9.23
N LYS A 413 -23.10 -15.72 -10.17
CA LYS A 413 -22.06 -15.96 -11.19
C LYS A 413 -21.93 -14.70 -12.07
N VAL A 414 -20.69 -14.31 -12.34
CA VAL A 414 -20.34 -13.13 -13.16
C VAL A 414 -19.73 -13.55 -14.48
N SER A 415 -18.72 -14.43 -14.45
CA SER A 415 -17.98 -14.87 -15.63
C SER A 415 -17.26 -16.19 -15.32
N GLU A 416 -16.45 -16.67 -16.25
CA GLU A 416 -15.63 -17.86 -16.10
C GLU A 416 -14.31 -17.72 -16.86
N ILE A 417 -13.29 -18.39 -16.36
CA ILE A 417 -11.97 -18.52 -16.99
C ILE A 417 -11.81 -19.99 -17.35
N GLN A 418 -11.90 -20.30 -18.64
CA GLN A 418 -11.65 -21.64 -19.16
C GLN A 418 -10.15 -21.92 -19.06
N ALA A 419 -9.79 -22.86 -18.19
CA ALA A 419 -8.42 -23.26 -17.92
C ALA A 419 -8.41 -24.73 -17.48
N ASP A 420 -7.30 -25.41 -17.71
CA ASP A 420 -7.07 -26.72 -17.08
C ASP A 420 -6.68 -26.45 -15.63
N VAL A 421 -7.50 -26.89 -14.68
CA VAL A 421 -7.34 -26.56 -13.26
C VAL A 421 -7.41 -27.82 -12.45
N ASN A 422 -6.37 -28.04 -11.64
CA ASN A 422 -6.30 -29.18 -10.74
C ASN A 422 -6.96 -28.85 -9.40
N TYR A 423 -6.35 -27.98 -8.58
CA TYR A 423 -6.80 -27.80 -7.19
C TYR A 423 -7.02 -26.35 -6.75
N ASP A 424 -6.15 -25.40 -7.10
CA ASP A 424 -6.28 -24.05 -6.54
C ASP A 424 -5.73 -22.97 -7.48
N PHE A 425 -5.97 -21.72 -7.11
CA PHE A 425 -5.49 -20.55 -7.84
C PHE A 425 -5.20 -19.42 -6.86
N VAL A 426 -4.33 -18.48 -7.22
CA VAL A 426 -4.15 -17.22 -6.49
C VAL A 426 -4.34 -16.04 -7.43
N TYR A 427 -4.80 -14.92 -6.89
CA TYR A 427 -4.98 -13.68 -7.63
C TYR A 427 -4.03 -12.62 -7.10
N ASP A 428 -3.28 -11.97 -7.99
CA ASP A 428 -2.46 -10.81 -7.66
C ASP A 428 -2.47 -9.79 -8.79
N LYS A 429 -2.66 -8.50 -8.46
CA LYS A 429 -2.52 -7.35 -9.38
C LYS A 429 -3.13 -7.57 -10.79
N GLY A 430 -4.34 -8.13 -10.86
CA GLY A 430 -5.06 -8.35 -12.12
C GLY A 430 -4.77 -9.67 -12.83
N ARG A 431 -3.91 -10.51 -12.25
CA ARG A 431 -3.49 -11.81 -12.79
C ARG A 431 -4.00 -12.96 -11.94
N TYR A 432 -4.40 -14.03 -12.60
CA TYR A 432 -4.83 -15.30 -12.01
C TYR A 432 -3.73 -16.32 -12.25
N TYR A 433 -3.10 -16.78 -11.18
CA TYR A 433 -2.10 -17.84 -11.18
C TYR A 433 -2.81 -19.13 -10.83
N ILE A 434 -3.00 -19.99 -11.82
CA ILE A 434 -3.85 -21.16 -11.71
C ILE A 434 -2.97 -22.40 -11.69
N GLY A 435 -3.11 -23.24 -10.67
CA GLY A 435 -2.39 -24.50 -10.55
C GLY A 435 -2.92 -25.52 -11.55
N CYS A 436 -2.07 -25.94 -12.46
CA CYS A 436 -2.31 -27.01 -13.41
C CYS A 436 -1.45 -28.23 -13.01
N ASP A 437 -1.22 -29.19 -13.91
CA ASP A 437 -0.35 -30.34 -13.65
C ASP A 437 1.07 -29.89 -13.28
N ASN A 438 1.95 -29.68 -14.26
CA ASN A 438 3.37 -29.38 -14.01
C ASN A 438 3.72 -27.90 -14.22
N ASN A 439 2.71 -27.03 -14.19
CA ASN A 439 2.85 -25.61 -14.43
C ASN A 439 1.80 -24.81 -13.67
N ILE A 440 2.10 -23.54 -13.45
CA ILE A 440 1.14 -22.55 -12.95
C ILE A 440 0.87 -21.60 -14.11
N CYS A 441 -0.32 -21.68 -14.69
CA CYS A 441 -0.72 -20.84 -15.82
C CYS A 441 -1.18 -19.47 -15.33
N ILE A 442 -0.70 -18.41 -15.98
CA ILE A 442 -1.01 -17.02 -15.63
C ILE A 442 -2.02 -16.48 -16.64
N TYR A 443 -3.23 -16.17 -16.16
CA TYR A 443 -4.29 -15.54 -16.95
C TYR A 443 -4.45 -14.08 -16.56
N THR A 444 -4.77 -13.23 -17.54
CA THR A 444 -5.19 -11.85 -17.30
C THR A 444 -6.47 -11.57 -18.05
N ARG A 445 -7.19 -10.54 -17.60
CA ARG A 445 -8.37 -10.04 -18.30
C ARG A 445 -7.94 -9.09 -19.42
N ASN A 446 -8.31 -9.42 -20.65
CA ASN A 446 -8.14 -8.60 -21.84
C ASN A 446 -9.53 -8.21 -22.37
N ASN A 447 -9.95 -6.98 -22.08
CA ASN A 447 -11.32 -6.50 -22.33
C ASN A 447 -12.38 -7.35 -21.59
N GLU A 448 -13.24 -8.04 -22.35
CA GLU A 448 -14.29 -8.92 -21.80
C GLU A 448 -13.85 -10.38 -21.65
N ASN A 449 -12.69 -10.77 -22.20
CA ASN A 449 -12.21 -12.15 -22.21
C ASN A 449 -11.00 -12.34 -21.29
N TYR A 450 -10.74 -13.60 -20.93
CA TYR A 450 -9.53 -14.00 -20.20
C TYR A 450 -8.62 -14.79 -21.13
N SER A 451 -7.33 -14.49 -21.08
CA SER A 451 -6.33 -15.20 -21.88
C SER A 451 -5.10 -15.50 -21.04
N MET A 452 -4.52 -16.67 -21.26
CA MET A 452 -3.23 -17.05 -20.71
C MET A 452 -2.14 -16.16 -21.33
N ILE A 453 -1.28 -15.59 -20.50
CA ILE A 453 -0.19 -14.70 -20.91
C ILE A 453 1.20 -15.28 -20.66
N SER A 454 1.31 -16.26 -19.76
CA SER A 454 2.56 -16.90 -19.38
C SER A 454 2.26 -18.15 -18.56
N GLU A 455 3.29 -18.95 -18.30
CA GLU A 455 3.26 -20.05 -17.35
C GLU A 455 4.54 -20.05 -16.51
N ILE A 456 4.46 -20.66 -15.33
CA ILE A 456 5.60 -20.94 -14.47
C ILE A 456 5.77 -22.46 -14.45
N SER A 457 6.87 -22.96 -14.99
CA SER A 457 7.18 -24.38 -14.94
C SER A 457 7.54 -24.78 -13.51
N VAL A 458 6.93 -25.85 -13.02
CA VAL A 458 7.25 -26.45 -11.73
C VAL A 458 7.47 -27.95 -11.90
N ASN A 459 8.17 -28.57 -10.96
CA ASN A 459 8.59 -29.96 -11.10
C ASN A 459 7.57 -30.98 -10.57
N ASN A 460 6.43 -30.52 -10.05
CA ASN A 460 5.43 -31.38 -9.38
C ASN A 460 4.02 -30.89 -9.68
N GLU A 461 3.05 -31.78 -9.45
CA GLU A 461 1.62 -31.48 -9.52
C GLU A 461 1.21 -30.36 -8.55
N VAL A 462 0.63 -29.28 -9.06
CA VAL A 462 0.27 -28.12 -8.23
C VAL A 462 -1.05 -28.39 -7.48
N GLY A 463 -0.96 -28.51 -6.16
CA GLY A 463 -2.08 -28.60 -5.24
C GLY A 463 -2.62 -27.24 -4.80
N PHE A 464 -2.81 -27.07 -3.49
CA PHE A 464 -3.29 -25.80 -2.93
C PHE A 464 -2.21 -24.73 -2.97
N MET A 465 -2.63 -23.47 -3.14
CA MET A 465 -1.72 -22.35 -3.40
C MET A 465 -2.01 -21.16 -2.49
N ALA A 466 -0.96 -20.46 -2.08
CA ALA A 466 -1.04 -19.18 -1.38
C ALA A 466 0.11 -18.26 -1.78
N LEU A 467 -0.17 -16.97 -1.82
CA LEU A 467 0.85 -15.94 -2.00
C LEU A 467 1.46 -15.61 -0.65
N ARG A 468 2.80 -15.72 -0.56
CA ARG A 468 3.53 -15.25 0.63
C ARG A 468 3.70 -13.73 0.57
N ASP A 469 4.13 -13.25 -0.59
CA ASP A 469 4.35 -11.85 -0.90
C ASP A 469 4.17 -11.64 -2.42
N ASP A 470 4.44 -10.43 -2.91
CA ASP A 470 4.26 -10.07 -4.31
C ASP A 470 5.23 -10.73 -5.29
N SER A 471 6.21 -11.47 -4.77
CA SER A 471 7.27 -12.12 -5.53
C SER A 471 7.36 -13.62 -5.30
N THR A 472 6.62 -14.16 -4.34
CA THR A 472 6.77 -15.54 -3.85
C THR A 472 5.43 -16.23 -3.67
N LEU A 473 5.31 -17.38 -4.31
CA LEU A 473 4.15 -18.24 -4.30
C LEU A 473 4.52 -19.56 -3.62
N CYS A 474 3.67 -20.00 -2.70
CA CYS A 474 3.82 -21.29 -2.04
C CYS A 474 2.68 -22.23 -2.47
N TYR A 475 3.03 -23.48 -2.73
CA TYR A 475 2.08 -24.51 -3.14
C TYR A 475 2.40 -25.86 -2.50
N THR A 476 1.36 -26.66 -2.31
CA THR A 476 1.45 -28.07 -1.91
C THR A 476 1.33 -28.97 -3.13
N VAL A 477 1.61 -30.26 -2.96
CA VAL A 477 1.49 -31.27 -4.01
C VAL A 477 0.47 -32.28 -3.56
N TYR A 478 -0.39 -32.73 -4.47
CA TYR A 478 -1.40 -33.74 -4.16
C TYR A 478 -0.75 -35.02 -3.60
N GLU A 479 -1.26 -35.49 -2.46
CA GLU A 479 -0.66 -36.58 -1.65
C GLU A 479 0.82 -36.41 -1.26
N GLY A 480 1.39 -35.22 -1.45
CA GLY A 480 2.74 -34.86 -1.06
C GLY A 480 2.89 -34.67 0.45
N ASN A 481 4.14 -34.59 0.93
CA ASN A 481 4.45 -34.33 2.35
C ASN A 481 5.26 -33.03 2.53
N SER A 482 5.17 -32.14 1.54
CA SER A 482 6.03 -30.97 1.43
C SER A 482 5.23 -29.74 1.01
N LEU A 483 5.74 -28.59 1.44
CA LEU A 483 5.39 -27.28 0.92
C LEU A 483 6.54 -26.78 0.05
N TYR A 484 6.23 -26.28 -1.14
CA TYR A 484 7.20 -25.71 -2.06
C TYR A 484 6.93 -24.21 -2.17
N CYS A 485 7.97 -23.39 -2.07
CA CYS A 485 7.86 -21.95 -2.34
C CYS A 485 8.79 -21.58 -3.48
N VAL A 486 8.24 -20.89 -4.47
CA VAL A 486 8.92 -20.46 -5.70
C VAL A 486 8.70 -18.97 -5.90
N ARG A 487 9.65 -18.31 -6.58
CA ARG A 487 9.44 -16.97 -7.10
C ARG A 487 8.44 -17.00 -8.24
N MET A 488 7.87 -15.85 -8.58
CA MET A 488 6.94 -15.69 -9.71
C MET A 488 7.56 -16.00 -11.09
N ASP A 489 8.88 -16.18 -11.18
CA ASP A 489 9.59 -16.66 -12.37
C ASP A 489 9.87 -18.17 -12.35
N GLY A 490 9.42 -18.89 -11.31
CA GLY A 490 9.64 -20.32 -11.11
C GLY A 490 10.88 -20.68 -10.31
N THR A 491 11.74 -19.70 -9.96
CA THR A 491 12.96 -19.97 -9.20
C THR A 491 12.61 -20.51 -7.81
N PRO A 492 13.11 -21.69 -7.40
CA PRO A 492 12.87 -22.23 -6.06
C PRO A 492 13.42 -21.29 -4.98
N VAL A 493 12.60 -21.01 -3.95
CA VAL A 493 13.02 -20.25 -2.76
C VAL A 493 13.39 -21.21 -1.63
N PHE A 494 12.46 -22.07 -1.24
CA PHE A 494 12.72 -23.16 -0.29
C PHE A 494 11.69 -24.28 -0.44
N THR A 495 11.98 -25.43 0.17
CA THR A 495 11.03 -26.52 0.35
C THR A 495 11.01 -26.88 1.82
N TYR A 496 9.80 -27.01 2.38
CA TYR A 496 9.60 -27.44 3.76
C TYR A 496 9.00 -28.84 3.77
N SER A 497 9.62 -29.73 4.53
CA SER A 497 9.14 -31.08 4.81
C SER A 497 9.38 -31.40 6.27
N SER A 498 8.50 -32.18 6.88
CA SER A 498 8.68 -32.68 8.24
C SER A 498 8.16 -34.11 8.33
N LYS A 499 8.79 -34.92 9.19
CA LYS A 499 8.28 -36.25 9.54
C LYS A 499 6.88 -36.20 10.18
N ASP A 500 6.54 -35.06 10.78
CA ASP A 500 5.28 -34.83 11.47
C ASP A 500 4.23 -34.17 10.56
N LEU A 501 4.56 -33.91 9.29
CA LEU A 501 3.65 -33.34 8.29
C LEU A 501 3.36 -34.36 7.20
N LEU A 502 2.14 -34.87 7.13
CA LEU A 502 1.73 -35.91 6.19
C LEU A 502 0.51 -35.49 5.38
N CYS A 503 0.58 -35.69 4.05
CA CYS A 503 -0.47 -35.34 3.09
C CYS A 503 -0.79 -33.84 3.16
N THR A 504 0.13 -33.01 2.66
CA THR A 504 -0.02 -31.55 2.64
C THR A 504 -1.16 -31.15 1.71
N VAL A 505 -2.08 -30.35 2.23
CA VAL A 505 -3.27 -29.87 1.50
C VAL A 505 -3.32 -28.36 1.58
N GLY A 506 -4.32 -27.75 2.21
CA GLY A 506 -4.49 -26.32 2.33
C GLY A 506 -3.25 -25.59 2.82
N VAL A 507 -2.96 -24.48 2.14
CA VAL A 507 -1.95 -23.51 2.53
C VAL A 507 -2.59 -22.13 2.61
N SER A 508 -2.24 -21.36 3.65
CA SER A 508 -2.64 -19.96 3.80
C SER A 508 -1.48 -19.16 4.36
N VAL A 509 -1.51 -17.85 4.13
CA VAL A 509 -0.53 -16.90 4.67
C VAL A 509 -1.29 -15.83 5.44
N ASP A 510 -0.80 -15.47 6.63
CA ASP A 510 -1.38 -14.38 7.41
C ASP A 510 -0.80 -13.01 7.01
N ARG A 511 -1.29 -11.94 7.64
CA ARG A 511 -0.85 -10.57 7.34
C ARG A 511 0.61 -10.27 7.71
N THR A 512 1.21 -11.09 8.55
CA THR A 512 2.61 -10.95 8.97
C THR A 512 3.54 -11.81 8.12
N GLY A 513 2.99 -12.58 7.17
CA GLY A 513 3.75 -13.44 6.26
C GLY A 513 4.08 -14.82 6.83
N PHE A 514 3.54 -15.23 7.99
CA PHE A 514 3.67 -16.62 8.40
C PHE A 514 2.84 -17.52 7.49
N ILE A 515 3.41 -18.66 7.14
CA ILE A 515 2.79 -19.64 6.26
C ILE A 515 2.21 -20.77 7.12
N TYR A 516 0.97 -21.14 6.85
CA TYR A 516 0.26 -22.22 7.52
C TYR A 516 -0.01 -23.32 6.51
N VAL A 517 0.50 -24.52 6.78
CA VAL A 517 0.28 -25.69 5.92
C VAL A 517 -0.44 -26.78 6.70
N CYS A 518 -1.57 -27.24 6.17
CA CYS A 518 -2.38 -28.30 6.74
C CYS A 518 -1.81 -29.68 6.36
N GLY A 519 -1.62 -30.53 7.36
CA GLY A 519 -1.33 -31.94 7.18
C GLY A 519 -2.59 -32.77 7.37
N TYR A 520 -3.18 -33.23 6.26
CA TYR A 520 -4.46 -33.94 6.29
C TYR A 520 -4.36 -35.26 7.08
N LYS A 521 -3.32 -36.05 6.83
CA LYS A 521 -3.11 -37.35 7.50
C LYS A 521 -2.46 -37.19 8.88
N SER A 522 -1.59 -36.20 9.05
CA SER A 522 -0.95 -35.89 10.33
C SER A 522 -1.85 -35.08 11.28
N ARG A 523 -3.05 -34.66 10.83
CA ARG A 523 -4.08 -34.01 11.66
C ARG A 523 -3.55 -32.79 12.40
N ASN A 524 -2.78 -31.96 11.72
CA ASN A 524 -2.11 -30.81 12.30
C ASN A 524 -1.94 -29.68 11.28
N VAL A 525 -1.52 -28.51 11.76
CA VAL A 525 -1.19 -27.36 10.92
C VAL A 525 0.17 -26.84 11.34
N HIS A 526 1.11 -26.79 10.40
CA HIS A 526 2.45 -26.26 10.68
C HIS A 526 2.49 -24.77 10.39
N GLN A 527 2.98 -23.98 11.33
CA GLN A 527 3.25 -22.56 11.14
C GLN A 527 4.74 -22.35 10.85
N LEU A 528 5.04 -21.75 9.70
CA LEU A 528 6.39 -21.47 9.23
C LEU A 528 6.62 -19.97 9.15
N SER A 529 7.82 -19.50 9.49
CA SER A 529 8.26 -18.14 9.19
C SER A 529 8.39 -17.93 7.69
N GLN A 530 8.53 -16.66 7.29
CA GLN A 530 8.70 -16.26 5.89
C GLN A 530 9.90 -16.95 5.20
N ASP A 531 10.95 -17.30 5.96
CA ASP A 531 12.14 -18.03 5.49
C ASP A 531 11.99 -19.56 5.53
N GLY A 532 10.80 -20.08 5.84
CA GLY A 532 10.49 -21.50 5.80
C GLY A 532 10.87 -22.30 7.05
N LYS A 533 11.27 -21.64 8.15
CA LYS A 533 11.57 -22.32 9.41
C LYS A 533 10.29 -22.61 10.19
N LEU A 534 10.18 -23.86 10.69
CA LEU A 534 9.09 -24.25 11.58
C LEU A 534 9.13 -23.41 12.85
N GLN A 535 8.03 -22.71 13.12
CA GLN A 535 7.84 -21.98 14.37
C GLN A 535 7.16 -22.89 15.40
N ARG A 536 6.08 -23.57 14.99
CA ARG A 536 5.36 -24.54 15.80
C ARG A 536 4.36 -25.37 14.98
N ILE A 537 3.85 -26.41 15.61
CA ILE A 537 2.75 -27.23 15.12
C ILE A 537 1.49 -26.85 15.90
N ILE A 538 0.54 -26.24 15.21
CA ILE A 538 -0.77 -25.85 15.75
C ILE A 538 -1.74 -27.02 15.52
N PHE A 539 -2.72 -27.18 16.41
CA PHE A 539 -3.79 -28.17 16.29
C PHE A 539 -3.31 -29.62 16.23
N ASN A 540 -2.19 -29.94 16.88
CA ASN A 540 -1.56 -31.25 16.82
C ASN A 540 -2.50 -32.39 17.28
N ASN A 541 -3.00 -33.20 16.34
CA ASN A 541 -4.00 -34.25 16.54
C ASN A 541 -5.39 -33.76 17.03
N LEU A 542 -5.66 -32.46 16.96
CA LEU A 542 -6.93 -31.88 17.42
C LEU A 542 -7.97 -31.80 16.30
N ILE A 543 -7.54 -31.88 15.04
CA ILE A 543 -8.41 -31.68 13.87
C ILE A 543 -8.36 -32.89 12.94
N ALA A 544 -9.51 -33.52 12.69
CA ALA A 544 -9.60 -34.63 11.75
C ALA A 544 -9.62 -34.13 10.30
N GLY A 545 -8.50 -34.31 9.59
CA GLY A 545 -8.38 -34.00 8.16
C GLY A 545 -8.58 -32.52 7.84
N PRO A 546 -7.74 -31.61 8.38
CA PRO A 546 -7.79 -30.20 7.99
C PRO A 546 -7.46 -30.10 6.50
N ASN A 547 -8.40 -29.58 5.70
CA ASN A 547 -8.28 -29.50 4.25
C ASN A 547 -7.98 -28.08 3.78
N CYS A 548 -8.63 -27.08 4.38
CA CYS A 548 -8.41 -25.67 4.10
C CYS A 548 -8.44 -24.84 5.40
N ILE A 549 -7.68 -23.75 5.42
CA ILE A 549 -7.54 -22.85 6.55
C ILE A 549 -7.62 -21.40 6.06
N THR A 550 -8.31 -20.55 6.81
CA THR A 550 -8.39 -19.12 6.53
C THR A 550 -8.42 -18.32 7.83
N PHE A 551 -8.05 -17.05 7.74
CA PHE A 551 -7.97 -16.12 8.85
C PHE A 551 -8.90 -14.94 8.60
N ASN A 552 -9.43 -14.36 9.67
CA ASN A 552 -10.09 -13.07 9.52
C ASN A 552 -9.07 -11.96 9.24
N ALA A 553 -9.59 -10.77 8.93
CA ALA A 553 -8.77 -9.59 8.71
C ALA A 553 -7.81 -9.32 9.88
N ARG A 554 -8.21 -9.49 11.13
CA ARG A 554 -7.34 -9.13 12.26
C ARG A 554 -6.28 -10.19 12.58
N GLY A 555 -6.41 -11.39 12.03
CA GLY A 555 -5.60 -12.54 12.43
C GLY A 555 -5.95 -13.10 13.82
N ASP A 556 -7.07 -12.67 14.42
CA ASP A 556 -7.53 -13.09 15.76
C ASP A 556 -8.63 -14.18 15.69
N GLU A 557 -9.09 -14.55 14.50
CA GLU A 557 -10.00 -15.67 14.26
C GLU A 557 -9.48 -16.56 13.13
N VAL A 558 -9.59 -17.88 13.33
CA VAL A 558 -9.20 -18.90 12.35
C VAL A 558 -10.42 -19.76 12.05
N VAL A 559 -10.63 -20.04 10.76
CA VAL A 559 -11.66 -20.99 10.32
C VAL A 559 -10.99 -22.10 9.52
N ILE A 560 -11.28 -23.34 9.89
CA ILE A 560 -10.68 -24.53 9.28
C ILE A 560 -11.79 -25.40 8.72
N GLY A 561 -11.74 -25.64 7.41
CA GLY A 561 -12.55 -26.64 6.74
C GLY A 561 -11.88 -28.00 6.89
N CYS A 562 -12.64 -28.97 7.38
CA CYS A 562 -12.17 -30.31 7.73
C CYS A 562 -13.06 -31.36 7.07
N TYR A 563 -12.72 -32.65 7.26
CA TYR A 563 -13.59 -33.75 6.87
C TYR A 563 -14.98 -33.60 7.53
N LYS A 564 -16.00 -33.30 6.71
CA LYS A 564 -17.41 -33.08 7.11
C LYS A 564 -17.69 -31.97 8.12
N LYS A 565 -16.72 -31.14 8.48
CA LYS A 565 -16.84 -30.15 9.57
C LYS A 565 -16.20 -28.82 9.25
N VAL A 566 -16.70 -27.77 9.87
CA VAL A 566 -16.05 -26.46 9.95
C VAL A 566 -15.79 -26.14 11.41
N LEU A 567 -14.55 -25.77 11.71
CA LEU A 567 -14.08 -25.41 13.04
C LEU A 567 -13.74 -23.92 13.06
N LEU A 568 -14.25 -23.21 14.06
CA LEU A 568 -13.97 -21.81 14.30
C LEU A 568 -13.14 -21.70 15.58
N PHE A 569 -12.04 -20.97 15.50
CA PHE A 569 -11.16 -20.72 16.63
C PHE A 569 -11.00 -19.23 16.87
N SER A 570 -10.92 -18.84 18.13
CA SER A 570 -10.50 -17.51 18.56
C SER A 570 -9.07 -17.59 19.07
N LEU A 571 -8.24 -16.66 18.60
CA LEU A 571 -6.89 -16.43 19.07
C LEU A 571 -6.98 -15.19 19.98
N LYS A 572 -7.13 -15.41 21.30
CA LYS A 572 -7.27 -14.34 22.30
C LYS A 572 -5.98 -14.02 23.02
#